data_AF-A0A484LGN6-F1
#
_entry.id   AF-A0A484LGN6-F1
#
_cell.length_a   1.000
_cell.length_b   1.000
_cell.length_c   1.000
_cell.angle_alpha   90.00
_cell.angle_beta   90.00
_cell.angle_gamma   90.00
#
_symmetry.space_group_name_H-M   'P 1'
#
loop_
_entity.id
_entity.type
_entity.pdbx_description
1 polymer ?
#
loop_
_entity_poly.entity_id
_entity_poly.type
_entity_poly.pdbx_seq_one_letter_code
_entity_poly.pdbx_strand_id
1 'polypeptide(L)'
;MQLLVNVGGPDRLSRVQMAEAVAEIRGYNVPIRPVSSSSVDRGVKSPADISMDITKLIQTLGFSPTGFKAGVKLTLEAEDGSRHR
;
A
#
# COMPACT_ATOMS: atom_id res chain seq x y z
N MET A 1 -29.32 0.55 13.58
CA MET A 1 -27.92 0.38 14.05
C MET A 1 -27.01 0.64 12.87
N GLN A 2 -25.98 1.49 13.00
CA GLN A 2 -25.07 1.83 11.89
C GLN A 2 -23.78 0.99 12.00
N LEU A 3 -23.41 0.31 10.91
CA LEU A 3 -22.16 -0.45 10.83
C LEU A 3 -21.00 0.48 10.44
N LEU A 4 -20.03 0.64 11.33
CA LEU A 4 -18.77 1.36 11.06
C LEU A 4 -17.61 0.36 10.95
N VAL A 5 -16.84 0.45 9.87
CA VAL A 5 -15.68 -0.41 9.56
C VAL A 5 -14.56 0.42 8.93
N ASN A 6 -13.31 0.03 9.17
CA ASN A 6 -12.16 0.57 8.43
C ASN A 6 -11.96 -0.23 7.14
N VAL A 7 -11.59 0.45 6.05
CA VAL A 7 -11.36 -0.17 4.73
C VAL A 7 -9.95 0.10 4.25
N GLY A 8 -9.20 -0.96 3.95
CA GLY A 8 -7.82 -0.88 3.48
C GLY A 8 -7.27 -2.26 3.11
N GLY A 9 -5.99 -2.32 2.80
CA GLY A 9 -5.26 -3.57 2.60
C GLY A 9 -4.89 -4.26 3.93
N PRO A 10 -4.45 -5.53 3.89
CA PRO A 10 -4.07 -6.28 5.09
C PRO A 10 -2.69 -5.91 5.62
N ASP A 11 -1.85 -5.29 4.78
CA ASP A 11 -0.44 -5.08 5.11
C ASP A 11 -0.22 -3.74 5.80
N ARG A 12 0.55 -3.77 6.90
CA ARG A 12 1.07 -2.60 7.60
C ARG A 12 2.48 -2.29 7.09
N LEU A 13 2.59 -1.34 6.16
CA LEU A 13 3.82 -1.04 5.41
C LEU A 13 4.28 0.41 5.57
N SER A 14 5.60 0.59 5.55
CA SER A 14 6.23 1.89 5.37
C SER A 14 6.25 2.30 3.89
N ARG A 15 6.41 3.60 3.62
CA ARG A 15 6.58 4.12 2.25
C ARG A 15 7.80 3.55 1.53
N VAL A 16 8.84 3.20 2.29
CA VAL A 16 10.06 2.57 1.76
C VAL A 16 9.73 1.17 1.23
N GLN A 17 9.05 0.35 2.04
CA GLN A 17 8.62 -0.99 1.62
C GLN A 17 7.66 -0.95 0.43
N MET A 18 6.77 0.06 0.38
CA MET A 18 5.90 0.26 -0.78
C MET A 18 6.70 0.56 -2.05
N ALA A 19 7.73 1.42 -1.95
CA ALA A 19 8.61 1.73 -3.08
C ALA A 19 9.46 0.53 -3.50
N GLU A 20 9.96 -0.26 -2.54
CA GLU A 20 10.69 -1.50 -2.79
C GLU A 20 9.83 -2.50 -3.57
N ALA A 21 8.55 -2.67 -3.19
CA ALA A 21 7.64 -3.54 -3.91
C ALA A 21 7.46 -3.11 -5.37
N VAL A 22 7.34 -1.80 -5.65
CA VAL A 22 7.24 -1.28 -7.02
C VAL A 22 8.55 -1.51 -7.78
N ALA A 23 9.69 -1.22 -7.17
CA ALA A 23 11.00 -1.40 -7.78
C ALA A 23 11.24 -2.87 -8.16
N GLU A 24 10.91 -3.80 -7.25
CA GLU A 24 11.01 -5.23 -7.51
C GLU A 24 10.10 -5.67 -8.67
N ILE A 25 8.83 -5.23 -8.68
CA ILE A 25 7.86 -5.62 -9.72
C ILE A 25 8.27 -5.06 -11.10
N ARG A 26 8.80 -3.84 -11.16
CA ARG A 26 9.25 -3.20 -12.41
C ARG A 26 10.67 -3.61 -12.81
N GLY A 27 11.39 -4.38 -11.98
CA GLY A 27 12.78 -4.75 -12.23
C GLY A 27 13.77 -3.58 -12.15
N TYR A 28 13.45 -2.53 -11.39
CA TYR A 28 14.36 -1.40 -11.18
C TYR A 28 15.49 -1.78 -10.23
N ASN A 29 16.73 -1.58 -10.68
CA ASN A 29 17.92 -1.78 -9.84
C ASN A 29 18.40 -0.46 -9.25
N VAL A 30 17.54 0.21 -8.49
CA VAL A 30 17.83 1.51 -7.86
C VAL A 30 17.84 1.37 -6.33
N PRO A 31 18.87 1.88 -5.62
CA PRO A 31 18.92 1.79 -4.17
C PRO A 31 17.91 2.75 -3.53
N ILE A 32 16.94 2.20 -2.78
CA ILE A 32 15.97 2.97 -2.01
C ILE A 32 16.54 3.21 -0.61
N ARG A 33 16.67 4.49 -0.21
CA ARG A 33 17.23 4.86 1.09
C ARG A 33 16.12 5.21 2.07
N PRO A 34 16.00 4.52 3.21
CA PRO A 34 15.08 4.92 4.26
C PRO A 34 15.56 6.23 4.89
N VAL A 35 14.62 7.15 5.13
CA VAL A 35 14.85 8.41 5.85
C VAL A 35 13.76 8.60 6.89
N SER A 36 14.06 9.36 7.95
CA SER A 36 13.05 9.72 8.93
C SER A 36 11.93 10.55 8.28
N SER A 37 10.69 10.32 8.68
CA SER A 37 9.59 11.20 8.29
C SER A 37 9.78 12.63 8.80
N SER A 38 10.47 12.80 9.94
CA SER A 38 10.76 14.12 10.53
C SER A 38 11.83 14.91 9.76
N SER A 39 12.67 14.24 8.96
CA SER A 39 13.70 14.91 8.16
C SER A 39 13.20 15.37 6.79
N VAL A 40 11.91 15.14 6.48
CA VAL A 40 11.29 15.54 5.21
C VAL A 40 10.22 16.57 5.50
N ASP A 41 10.48 17.84 5.15
CA ASP A 41 9.44 18.87 5.19
C ASP A 41 8.42 18.61 4.06
N ARG A 42 7.18 18.40 4.45
CA ARG A 42 6.04 18.16 3.54
C ARG A 42 4.99 19.27 3.63
N GLY A 43 5.27 20.34 4.37
CA GLY A 43 4.29 21.38 4.71
C GLY A 43 3.19 20.93 5.67
N VAL A 44 3.12 19.64 6.03
CA VAL A 44 2.12 19.06 6.93
C VAL A 44 2.72 17.96 7.82
N LYS A 45 2.20 17.84 9.04
CA LYS A 45 2.56 16.75 9.97
C LYS A 45 1.93 15.44 9.48
N SER A 46 2.76 14.54 8.98
CA SER A 46 2.33 13.17 8.70
C SER A 46 2.46 12.31 9.96
N PRO A 47 1.42 11.56 10.36
CA PRO A 47 1.57 10.55 11.40
C PRO A 47 2.58 9.47 10.97
N ALA A 48 3.25 8.87 11.95
CA ALA A 48 4.26 7.83 11.72
C ALA A 48 3.66 6.51 11.21
N ASP A 49 2.40 6.24 11.58
CA ASP A 49 1.63 5.09 11.15
C ASP A 49 0.21 5.51 10.76
N ILE A 50 -0.24 5.03 9.61
CA ILE A 50 -1.60 5.24 9.07
C ILE A 50 -2.33 3.91 8.80
N SER A 51 -1.77 2.81 9.28
CA SER A 51 -2.33 1.49 9.08
C SER A 51 -3.66 1.37 9.81
N MET A 52 -4.58 0.62 9.21
CA MET A 52 -5.92 0.43 9.73
C MET A 52 -6.10 -1.01 10.21
N ASP A 53 -6.75 -1.19 11.35
CA ASP A 53 -7.27 -2.49 11.74
C ASP A 53 -8.57 -2.77 10.96
N ILE A 54 -8.50 -3.73 10.05
CA ILE A 54 -9.60 -4.18 9.19
C ILE A 54 -10.24 -5.49 9.66
N THR A 55 -9.93 -5.97 10.86
CA THR A 55 -10.45 -7.24 11.41
C THR A 55 -11.98 -7.27 11.38
N LYS A 56 -12.61 -6.17 11.79
CA LYS A 56 -14.07 -6.04 11.77
C LYS A 56 -14.65 -6.15 10.36
N LEU A 57 -13.99 -5.56 9.36
CA LEU A 57 -14.41 -5.63 7.97
C LEU A 57 -14.36 -7.07 7.45
N ILE A 58 -13.23 -7.77 7.69
CA ILE A 58 -13.01 -9.16 7.29
C ILE A 58 -14.05 -10.08 7.94
N GLN A 59 -14.24 -9.97 9.25
CA GLN A 59 -15.20 -10.81 9.98
C GLN A 59 -16.65 -10.54 9.57
N THR A 60 -16.99 -9.29 9.25
CA THR A 60 -18.35 -8.92 8.86
C THR A 60 -18.70 -9.39 7.45
N LEU A 61 -17.74 -9.35 6.52
CA LEU A 61 -18.00 -9.64 5.09
C LEU A 61 -17.46 -10.99 4.61
N GLY A 62 -16.64 -11.68 5.40
CA GLY A 62 -16.18 -13.04 5.10
C GLY A 62 -15.25 -13.15 3.89
N PHE A 63 -14.40 -12.15 3.64
CA PHE A 63 -13.45 -12.16 2.51
C PHE A 63 -11.99 -12.05 2.97
N SER A 64 -11.07 -12.41 2.08
CA SER A 64 -9.63 -12.21 2.27
C SER A 64 -9.16 -11.03 1.40
N PRO A 65 -8.63 -9.95 2.00
CA PRO A 65 -8.15 -8.81 1.24
C PRO A 65 -6.85 -9.16 0.48
N THR A 66 -6.64 -8.50 -0.65
CA THR A 66 -5.43 -8.68 -1.47
C THR A 66 -4.24 -7.99 -0.81
N GLY A 67 -3.11 -8.69 -0.68
CA GLY A 67 -1.85 -8.11 -0.20
C GLY A 67 -1.31 -7.02 -1.14
N PHE A 68 -0.63 -6.04 -0.59
CA PHE A 68 -0.15 -4.84 -1.27
C PHE A 68 0.69 -5.17 -2.51
N LYS A 69 1.71 -6.03 -2.38
CA LYS A 69 2.59 -6.39 -3.49
C LYS A 69 1.82 -7.07 -4.64
N ALA A 70 0.87 -7.95 -4.32
CA ALA A 70 0.01 -8.57 -5.33
C ALA A 70 -0.90 -7.52 -6.00
N GLY A 71 -1.49 -6.60 -5.23
CA GLY A 71 -2.29 -5.50 -5.76
C GLY A 71 -1.51 -4.57 -6.67
N VAL A 72 -0.28 -4.20 -6.30
CA VAL A 72 0.62 -3.40 -7.15
C VAL A 72 0.91 -4.14 -8.46
N LYS A 73 1.24 -5.44 -8.41
CA LYS A 73 1.50 -6.24 -9.61
C LYS A 73 0.30 -6.23 -10.56
N LEU A 74 -0.89 -6.54 -10.06
CA LEU A 74 -2.13 -6.54 -10.86
C LEU A 74 -2.42 -5.16 -11.48
N THR A 75 -2.14 -4.09 -10.72
CA THR A 75 -2.33 -2.71 -11.20
C THR A 75 -1.38 -2.39 -12.35
N LEU A 76 -0.09 -2.69 -12.19
CA LEU A 76 0.92 -2.38 -13.20
C LEU A 76 0.75 -3.24 -14.46
N GLU A 77 0.34 -4.50 -14.31
CA GLU A 77 -0.01 -5.38 -15.45
C GLU A 77 -1.22 -4.84 -16.22
N ALA A 78 -2.24 -4.34 -15.53
CA ALA A 78 -3.42 -3.73 -16.17
C ALA A 78 -3.07 -2.42 -16.90
N GLU A 79 -2.21 -1.59 -16.32
CA GLU A 79 -1.68 -0.39 -16.97
C GLU A 79 -0.94 -0.73 -18.25
N ASP A 80 -0.01 -1.69 -18.20
CA ASP A 80 0.78 -2.09 -19.36
C ASP A 80 -0.13 -2.65 -20.47
N GLY A 81 -1.13 -3.46 -20.11
CA GLY A 81 -2.12 -3.97 -21.06
C GLY A 81 -3.08 -2.93 -21.65
N SER A 82 -3.19 -1.73 -21.06
CA SER A 82 -3.96 -0.61 -21.61
C SER A 82 -3.15 0.28 -22.55
N ARG A 83 -1.83 0.35 -22.38
CA ARG A 83 -0.92 1.14 -23.23
C ARG A 83 -0.64 0.50 -24.60
N HIS A 84 -0.89 -0.80 -24.73
CA HIS A 84 -0.66 -1.57 -25.95
C HIS A 84 -1.96 -1.82 -26.77
N ARG A 85 -3.06 -1.13 -26.42
CA ARG A 85 -4.33 -1.18 -27.17
C ARG A 85 -4.56 0.11 -27.96
#